data_AF-A0A2G6LVW6-F1
#
_entry.id   AF-A0A2G6LVW6-F1
#
_cell.length_a   1.000
_cell.length_b   1.000
_cell.length_c   1.000
_cell.angle_alpha   90.00
_cell.angle_beta   90.00
_cell.angle_gamma   90.00
#
_symmetry.space_group_name_H-M   'P 1'
#
loop_
_entity.id
_entity.type
_entity.pdbx_description
1 polymer ?
#
loop_
_entity_poly.entity_id
_entity_poly.type
_entity_poly.pdbx_seq_one_letter_code
_entity_poly.pdbx_strand_id
1 'polypeptide(L)'
;MTVLFDLLLTPFKSLHPLWGMSWISALAGVLMILVFKWTSNQQAISELRRKMGSRALGMLLYLESPPTVVKLGFSLIMDNFIYLWHILRPMLVIALPFVLTAAQLDARYGFLPPSETQPSTAVIRWKSAPSGAPEAETGTIISPVVTIADSLEQSFSFTSSQGVFSTADGTVKAGTDSQTGSVVVRGAEQNSIMRDLFRPWNGAAAEGVKSVQIHLQPAHYNVLGGRWSWFAVFLVFSSLWAIAGAVVFRVKV
;
A
#
# COMPACT_ATOMS: atom_id res chain seq x y z
N MET A 1 -6.44 -6.09 -11.64
CA MET A 1 -6.37 -4.82 -10.89
C MET A 1 -5.22 -3.92 -11.35
N THR A 2 -4.05 -4.47 -11.66
CA THR A 2 -2.94 -3.73 -12.31
C THR A 2 -3.38 -2.98 -13.55
N VAL A 3 -4.14 -3.63 -14.45
CA VAL A 3 -4.63 -3.04 -15.70
C VAL A 3 -5.45 -1.75 -15.48
N LEU A 4 -6.26 -1.66 -14.43
CA LEU A 4 -7.04 -0.45 -14.13
C LEU A 4 -6.13 0.70 -13.71
N PHE A 5 -5.17 0.43 -12.81
CA PHE A 5 -4.15 1.41 -12.40
C PHE A 5 -3.21 1.77 -13.55
N ASP A 6 -2.84 0.81 -14.40
CA ASP A 6 -2.03 1.02 -15.58
C ASP A 6 -2.76 1.92 -16.58
N LEU A 7 -4.05 1.67 -16.82
CA LEU A 7 -4.91 2.51 -17.65
C LEU A 7 -5.03 3.92 -17.08
N LEU A 8 -5.34 4.06 -15.79
CA LEU A 8 -5.43 5.36 -15.11
C LEU A 8 -4.12 6.14 -15.11
N LEU A 9 -2.98 5.44 -15.03
CA LEU A 9 -1.65 6.04 -15.03
C LEU A 9 -1.03 6.18 -16.42
N THR A 10 -1.62 5.62 -17.48
CA THR A 10 -1.09 5.74 -18.85
C THR A 10 -0.73 7.17 -19.27
N PRO A 11 -1.56 8.20 -19.05
CA PRO A 11 -1.19 9.57 -19.46
C PRO A 11 -0.09 10.18 -18.59
N PHE A 12 0.12 9.64 -17.37
CA PHE A 12 1.10 10.14 -16.42
C PHE A 12 2.44 9.39 -16.47
N LYS A 13 2.60 8.41 -17.36
CA LYS A 13 3.84 7.64 -17.52
C LYS A 13 5.04 8.51 -17.91
N SER A 14 4.81 9.60 -18.63
CA SER A 14 5.87 10.51 -19.10
C SER A 14 6.11 11.73 -18.19
N LEU A 15 5.31 11.88 -17.12
CA LEU A 15 5.39 13.02 -16.20
C LEU A 15 6.14 12.64 -14.92
N HIS A 16 6.60 13.65 -14.19
CA HIS A 16 7.29 13.44 -12.91
C HIS A 16 6.41 12.59 -11.95
N PRO A 17 6.97 11.57 -11.25
CA PRO A 17 6.22 10.61 -10.45
C PRO A 17 5.22 11.22 -9.44
N LEU A 18 5.52 12.42 -8.95
CA LEU A 18 4.66 13.19 -8.04
C LEU A 18 3.26 13.42 -8.61
N TRP A 19 3.11 13.68 -9.91
CA TRP A 19 1.80 13.96 -10.50
C TRP A 19 0.90 12.73 -10.56
N GLY A 20 1.45 11.58 -10.99
CA GLY A 20 0.72 10.31 -10.96
C GLY A 20 0.32 9.91 -9.54
N MET A 21 1.22 10.15 -8.57
CA MET A 21 0.95 9.93 -7.16
C MET A 21 -0.15 10.84 -6.61
N SER A 22 -0.10 12.15 -6.88
CA SER A 22 -1.12 13.11 -6.48
C SER A 22 -2.49 12.78 -7.09
N TRP A 23 -2.53 12.34 -8.35
CA TRP A 23 -3.77 11.95 -9.02
C TRP A 23 -4.43 10.72 -8.37
N ILE A 24 -3.66 9.66 -8.11
CA ILE A 24 -4.17 8.48 -7.41
C ILE A 24 -4.62 8.84 -5.99
N SER A 25 -3.84 9.67 -5.29
CA SER A 25 -4.17 10.13 -3.94
C SER A 25 -5.50 10.90 -3.92
N ALA A 26 -5.74 11.74 -4.93
CA ALA A 26 -7.00 12.47 -5.08
C ALA A 26 -8.18 11.52 -5.28
N LEU A 27 -8.04 10.56 -6.22
CA LEU A 27 -9.06 9.57 -6.51
C LEU A 27 -9.38 8.71 -5.28
N ALA A 28 -8.34 8.26 -4.55
CA ALA A 28 -8.48 7.51 -3.31
C ALA A 28 -9.18 8.33 -2.23
N GLY A 29 -8.79 9.60 -2.03
CA GLY A 29 -9.43 10.51 -1.06
C GLY A 29 -10.92 10.69 -1.33
N VAL A 30 -11.30 10.93 -2.59
CA VAL A 30 -12.71 11.05 -3.00
C VAL A 30 -13.47 9.74 -2.79
N LEU A 31 -12.89 8.61 -3.20
CA LEU A 31 -13.49 7.29 -3.02
C LEU A 31 -13.77 7.00 -1.54
N MET A 32 -12.82 7.30 -0.65
CA MET A 32 -12.98 7.08 0.79
C MET A 32 -14.16 7.85 1.37
N ILE A 33 -14.44 9.05 0.87
CA ILE A 33 -15.58 9.86 1.34
C ILE A 33 -16.90 9.35 0.82
N LEU A 34 -16.94 8.90 -0.44
CA LEU A 34 -18.14 8.27 -0.99
C LEU A 34 -18.49 7.01 -0.20
N VAL A 35 -17.48 6.19 0.12
CA VAL A 35 -17.64 4.99 0.97
C VAL A 35 -18.10 5.38 2.38
N PHE A 36 -17.49 6.40 2.99
CA PHE A 36 -17.91 6.91 4.31
C PHE A 36 -19.36 7.35 4.30
N LYS A 37 -19.77 8.13 3.29
CA LYS A 37 -21.14 8.64 3.13
C LYS A 37 -22.16 7.51 3.03
N TRP A 38 -21.82 6.43 2.33
CA TRP A 38 -22.74 5.29 2.16
C TRP A 38 -22.80 4.40 3.39
N THR A 39 -21.69 4.28 4.13
CA THR A 39 -21.58 3.34 5.27
C THR A 39 -22.01 3.98 6.59
N SER A 40 -21.85 5.30 6.75
CA SER A 40 -22.08 5.99 8.01
C SER A 40 -23.57 6.31 8.22
N ASN A 41 -24.18 5.69 9.24
CA ASN A 41 -25.53 6.04 9.69
C ASN A 41 -25.47 7.23 10.66
N GLN A 42 -25.41 8.44 10.10
CA GLN A 42 -25.28 9.68 10.88
C GLN A 42 -26.47 9.93 11.83
N GLN A 43 -27.67 9.45 11.48
CA GLN A 43 -28.85 9.59 12.32
C GLN A 43 -28.71 8.79 13.61
N ALA A 44 -28.34 7.50 13.51
CA ALA A 44 -28.13 6.63 14.66
C ALA A 44 -27.04 7.19 15.61
N ILE A 45 -25.95 7.73 15.05
CA ILE A 45 -24.86 8.35 15.82
C ILE A 45 -25.36 9.58 16.59
N SER A 46 -26.18 10.43 15.94
CA SER A 46 -26.72 11.64 16.57
C SER A 46 -27.72 11.33 17.68
N GLU A 47 -28.55 10.31 17.49
CA GLU A 47 -29.51 9.85 18.49
C GLU A 47 -28.81 9.26 19.71
N LEU A 48 -27.78 8.42 19.51
CA LEU A 48 -26.96 7.90 20.59
C LEU A 48 -26.28 9.02 21.38
N ARG A 49 -25.70 10.01 20.70
CA ARG A 49 -25.06 11.15 21.37
C ARG A 49 -26.05 11.92 22.25
N ARG A 50 -27.28 12.14 21.76
CA ARG A 50 -28.34 12.79 22.55
C ARG A 50 -28.75 11.95 23.76
N LYS A 51 -28.87 10.63 23.57
CA LYS A 51 -29.22 9.66 24.62
C LYS A 51 -28.16 9.59 25.72
N MET A 52 -26.88 9.59 25.35
CA MET A 52 -25.76 9.67 26.29
C MET A 52 -25.80 10.97 27.10
N GLY A 53 -26.04 12.10 26.45
CA GLY A 53 -26.16 13.40 27.13
C GLY A 53 -27.28 13.41 28.16
N SER A 54 -28.45 12.84 27.81
CA SER A 54 -29.58 12.69 28.74
C SER A 54 -29.23 11.78 29.93
N ARG A 55 -28.50 10.67 29.71
CA ARG A 55 -28.07 9.77 30.79
C ARG A 55 -27.03 10.41 31.71
N ALA A 56 -26.11 11.20 31.16
CA ALA A 56 -25.16 11.99 31.93
C ALA A 56 -25.87 13.01 32.82
N LEU A 57 -26.86 13.72 32.28
CA LEU A 57 -27.68 14.66 33.05
C LEU A 57 -28.53 13.95 34.11
N GLY A 58 -29.06 12.76 33.79
CA GLY A 58 -29.78 11.91 34.74
C GLY A 58 -28.89 11.47 35.90
N MET A 59 -27.63 11.12 35.65
CA MET A 59 -26.69 10.81 36.74
C MET A 59 -26.51 12.00 37.67
N LEU A 60 -26.40 13.22 37.12
CA LEU A 60 -26.30 14.45 37.90
C LEU A 60 -27.54 14.73 38.76
N LEU A 61 -28.74 14.41 38.25
CA LEU A 61 -30.01 14.62 38.96
C LEU A 61 -30.22 13.59 40.10
N TYR A 62 -29.68 12.37 39.94
CA TYR A 62 -29.89 11.26 40.88
C TYR A 62 -28.67 10.98 41.76
N LEU A 63 -27.81 11.98 41.97
CA LEU A 63 -26.54 11.87 42.72
C LEU A 63 -26.71 11.23 44.10
N GLU A 64 -27.83 11.51 44.77
CA GLU A 64 -28.16 11.02 46.12
C GLU A 64 -28.59 9.55 46.16
N SER A 65 -28.78 8.90 45.00
CA SER A 65 -29.21 7.51 44.90
C SER A 65 -28.15 6.65 44.18
N PRO A 66 -27.16 6.09 44.92
CA PRO A 66 -26.08 5.27 44.38
C PRO A 66 -26.51 4.17 43.40
N PRO A 67 -27.58 3.37 43.66
CA PRO A 67 -27.97 2.31 42.72
C PRO A 67 -28.48 2.86 41.38
N THR A 68 -29.13 4.03 41.38
CA THR A 68 -29.63 4.70 40.17
C THR A 68 -28.46 5.22 39.34
N VAL A 69 -27.46 5.83 39.98
CA VAL A 69 -26.24 6.32 39.32
C VAL A 69 -25.47 5.18 38.67
N VAL A 70 -25.27 4.05 39.36
CA VAL A 70 -24.59 2.88 38.79
C VAL A 70 -25.34 2.32 37.58
N LYS A 71 -26.67 2.21 37.65
CA LYS A 71 -27.50 1.75 36.52
C LYS A 71 -27.40 2.68 35.31
N LEU A 72 -27.43 3.99 35.53
CA LEU A 72 -27.27 4.99 34.48
C LEU A 72 -25.86 4.97 33.88
N GLY A 73 -24.83 4.81 34.71
CA GLY A 73 -23.44 4.68 34.29
C GLY A 73 -23.21 3.44 33.42
N PHE A 74 -23.69 2.27 33.83
CA PHE A 74 -23.61 1.05 33.03
C PHE A 74 -24.32 1.20 31.68
N SER A 75 -25.51 1.82 31.70
CA SER A 75 -26.26 2.10 30.48
C SER A 75 -25.49 3.07 29.55
N LEU A 76 -24.82 4.07 30.11
CA LEU A 76 -23.98 5.01 29.36
C LEU A 76 -22.76 4.32 28.74
N ILE A 77 -22.10 3.41 29.47
CA ILE A 77 -20.98 2.61 28.95
C ILE A 77 -21.46 1.74 27.77
N MET A 78 -22.62 1.10 27.90
CA MET A 78 -23.17 0.27 26.82
C MET A 78 -23.53 1.09 25.58
N ASP A 79 -24.15 2.26 25.76
CA ASP A 79 -24.39 3.17 24.64
C ASP A 79 -23.06 3.62 24.01
N ASN A 80 -22.01 3.87 24.80
CA ASN A 80 -20.70 4.27 24.28
C ASN A 80 -20.06 3.16 23.45
N PHE A 81 -20.23 1.91 23.86
CA PHE A 81 -19.79 0.77 23.08
C PHE A 81 -20.51 0.66 21.73
N ILE A 82 -21.83 0.86 21.72
CA ILE A 82 -22.64 0.87 20.48
C ILE A 82 -22.24 2.06 19.58
N TYR A 83 -21.96 3.23 20.16
CA TYR A 83 -21.44 4.38 19.43
C TYR A 83 -20.09 4.08 18.77
N LEU A 84 -19.16 3.50 19.53
CA LEU A 84 -17.85 3.11 19.00
C LEU A 84 -18.01 2.08 17.87
N TRP A 85 -18.93 1.13 18.00
CA TRP A 85 -19.24 0.16 16.94
C TRP A 85 -19.77 0.83 15.66
N HIS A 86 -20.64 1.84 15.78
CA HIS A 86 -21.13 2.62 14.65
C HIS A 86 -20.03 3.40 13.92
N ILE A 87 -18.97 3.81 14.61
CA ILE A 87 -17.80 4.46 14.01
C ILE A 87 -16.83 3.43 13.43
N LEU A 88 -16.64 2.29 14.10
CA LEU A 88 -15.69 1.26 13.68
C LEU A 88 -16.08 0.62 12.34
N ARG A 89 -17.38 0.43 12.09
CA ARG A 89 -17.87 -0.15 10.84
C ARG A 89 -17.44 0.65 9.60
N PRO A 90 -17.72 1.96 9.45
CA PRO A 90 -17.23 2.74 8.31
C PRO A 90 -15.70 2.81 8.27
N MET A 91 -15.01 2.87 9.41
CA MET A 91 -13.54 2.84 9.43
C MET A 91 -12.98 1.55 8.81
N LEU A 92 -13.54 0.38 9.16
CA LEU A 92 -13.11 -0.90 8.58
C LEU A 92 -13.39 -0.97 7.07
N VAL A 93 -14.55 -0.46 6.64
CA VAL A 93 -14.91 -0.45 5.22
C VAL A 93 -14.00 0.49 4.43
N ILE A 94 -13.54 1.61 5.01
CA ILE A 94 -12.57 2.55 4.40
C ILE A 94 -11.14 2.01 4.46
N ALA A 95 -10.79 1.26 5.49
CA ALA A 95 -9.48 0.63 5.61
C ALA A 95 -9.20 -0.31 4.43
N LEU A 96 -10.22 -0.98 3.90
CA LEU A 96 -10.08 -1.89 2.76
C LEU A 96 -9.56 -1.20 1.48
N PRO A 97 -10.24 -0.19 0.89
CA PRO A 97 -9.71 0.53 -0.27
C PRO A 97 -8.42 1.30 0.05
N PHE A 98 -8.23 1.76 1.29
CA PHE A 98 -6.99 2.42 1.71
C PHE A 98 -5.80 1.48 1.63
N VAL A 99 -5.87 0.29 2.25
CA VAL A 99 -4.76 -0.68 2.23
C VAL A 99 -4.49 -1.15 0.80
N LEU A 100 -5.53 -1.34 -0.01
CA LEU A 100 -5.38 -1.72 -1.42
C LEU A 100 -4.65 -0.64 -2.24
N THR A 101 -5.05 0.63 -2.11
CA THR A 101 -4.40 1.74 -2.82
C THR A 101 -2.97 1.97 -2.33
N ALA A 102 -2.76 1.93 -1.02
CA ALA A 102 -1.42 2.05 -0.42
C ALA A 102 -0.49 0.93 -0.91
N ALA A 103 -0.96 -0.31 -0.98
CA ALA A 103 -0.19 -1.44 -1.48
C ALA A 103 0.19 -1.28 -2.97
N GLN A 104 -0.72 -0.78 -3.80
CA GLN A 104 -0.45 -0.49 -5.22
C GLN A 104 0.54 0.66 -5.40
N LEU A 105 0.49 1.67 -4.53
CA LEU A 105 1.44 2.78 -4.55
C LEU A 105 2.82 2.38 -4.03
N ASP A 106 2.91 1.60 -2.95
CA ASP A 106 4.16 1.04 -2.42
C ASP A 106 4.87 0.22 -3.50
N ALA A 107 4.10 -0.64 -4.19
CA ALA A 107 4.63 -1.47 -5.25
C ALA A 107 5.25 -0.64 -6.38
N ARG A 108 4.69 0.52 -6.74
CA ARG A 108 5.09 1.32 -7.93
C ARG A 108 6.04 2.48 -7.63
N TYR A 109 5.92 3.08 -6.45
CA TYR A 109 6.60 4.32 -6.05
C TYR A 109 7.42 4.13 -4.78
N GLY A 110 7.41 2.96 -4.15
CA GLY A 110 8.16 2.71 -2.93
C GLY A 110 9.68 2.60 -3.17
N PHE A 111 10.10 2.35 -4.39
CA PHE A 111 11.47 1.97 -4.73
C PHE A 111 11.97 2.72 -5.97
N LEU A 112 13.28 2.90 -6.06
CA LEU A 112 13.91 3.44 -7.27
C LEU A 112 14.04 2.33 -8.32
N PRO A 113 13.99 2.67 -9.63
CA PRO A 113 14.39 1.74 -10.66
C PRO A 113 15.86 1.34 -10.49
N PRO A 114 16.23 0.12 -10.91
CA PRO A 114 17.64 -0.25 -10.94
C PRO A 114 18.40 0.79 -11.76
N SER A 115 19.53 1.23 -11.22
CA SER A 115 20.35 2.28 -11.84
C SER A 115 21.72 1.70 -12.19
N GLU A 116 22.37 2.28 -13.20
CA GLU A 116 23.75 1.96 -13.55
C GLU A 116 24.74 2.45 -12.49
N THR A 117 24.35 3.45 -11.69
CA THR A 117 25.23 4.11 -10.71
C THR A 117 25.20 3.49 -9.31
N GLN A 118 24.16 2.74 -8.97
CA GLN A 118 23.98 2.21 -7.61
C GLN A 118 23.66 0.71 -7.63
N PRO A 119 24.39 -0.11 -6.85
CA PRO A 119 24.20 -1.55 -6.82
C PRO A 119 22.84 -1.91 -6.21
N SER A 120 22.16 -2.86 -6.86
CA SER A 120 20.95 -3.53 -6.36
C SER A 120 21.26 -5.02 -6.17
N THR A 121 20.68 -5.66 -5.16
CA THR A 121 20.94 -7.08 -4.89
C THR A 121 19.76 -7.92 -5.35
N ALA A 122 20.01 -8.90 -6.23
CA ALA A 122 19.05 -9.92 -6.61
C ALA A 122 19.34 -11.23 -5.86
N VAL A 123 18.27 -11.87 -5.39
CA VAL A 123 18.26 -13.21 -4.81
C VAL A 123 17.27 -14.04 -5.60
N ILE A 124 17.76 -15.05 -6.32
CA ILE A 124 16.97 -15.96 -7.13
C ILE A 124 16.91 -17.30 -6.41
N ARG A 125 15.72 -17.84 -6.20
CA ARG A 125 15.50 -19.19 -5.71
C ARG A 125 14.99 -20.07 -6.84
N TRP A 126 15.70 -21.16 -7.10
CA TRP A 126 15.41 -22.07 -8.20
C TRP A 126 14.52 -23.24 -7.75
N LYS A 127 13.80 -23.86 -8.70
CA LYS A 127 13.07 -25.12 -8.45
C LYS A 127 13.99 -26.33 -8.45
N SER A 128 15.10 -26.25 -9.20
CA SER A 128 16.13 -27.28 -9.35
C SER A 128 17.52 -26.63 -9.37
N ALA A 129 18.58 -27.41 -9.20
CA ALA A 129 19.95 -26.89 -9.25
C ALA A 129 20.19 -26.09 -10.55
N PRO A 130 20.65 -24.83 -10.46
CA PRO A 130 20.88 -23.99 -11.63
C PRO A 130 22.08 -24.52 -12.43
N SER A 131 21.95 -24.57 -13.76
CA SER A 131 22.98 -25.10 -14.67
C SER A 131 24.14 -24.13 -14.92
N GLY A 132 24.06 -22.89 -14.43
CA GLY A 132 25.07 -21.85 -14.65
C GLY A 132 24.89 -20.62 -13.76
N ALA A 133 25.85 -19.71 -13.84
CA ALA A 133 25.73 -18.38 -13.23
C ALA A 133 24.81 -17.50 -14.10
N PRO A 134 23.95 -16.65 -13.50
CA PRO A 134 23.14 -15.68 -14.24
C PRO A 134 24.05 -14.64 -14.91
N GLU A 135 23.74 -14.27 -16.14
CA GLU A 135 24.43 -13.24 -16.90
C GLU A 135 23.50 -12.02 -17.06
N ALA A 136 24.05 -10.81 -16.94
CA ALA A 136 23.25 -9.61 -17.13
C ALA A 136 23.19 -9.28 -18.64
N GLU A 137 21.98 -9.25 -19.24
CA GLU A 137 21.82 -8.85 -20.65
C GLU A 137 22.17 -7.36 -20.85
N THR A 138 21.97 -6.54 -19.81
CA THR A 138 22.31 -5.12 -19.82
C THR A 138 22.80 -4.73 -18.43
N GLY A 139 24.10 -4.50 -18.26
CA GLY A 139 24.68 -4.10 -16.97
C GLY A 139 25.92 -4.90 -16.55
N THR A 140 26.40 -4.67 -15.34
CA THR A 140 27.57 -5.36 -14.78
C THR A 140 27.22 -6.02 -13.45
N ILE A 141 27.58 -7.29 -13.32
CA ILE A 141 27.53 -8.03 -12.06
C ILE A 141 28.75 -7.61 -11.25
N ILE A 142 28.51 -6.97 -10.10
CA ILE A 142 29.58 -6.38 -9.27
C ILE A 142 30.10 -7.40 -8.26
N SER A 143 29.20 -8.21 -7.69
CA SER A 143 29.58 -9.21 -6.68
C SER A 143 29.73 -10.60 -7.28
N PRO A 144 30.59 -11.46 -6.72
CA PRO A 144 30.57 -12.88 -7.07
C PRO A 144 29.18 -13.46 -6.82
N VAL A 145 28.73 -14.33 -7.72
CA VAL A 145 27.45 -15.03 -7.58
C VAL A 145 27.59 -16.05 -6.46
N VAL A 146 26.90 -15.81 -5.34
CA VAL A 146 26.89 -16.73 -4.20
C VAL A 146 25.76 -17.72 -4.40
N THR A 147 26.10 -19.01 -4.54
CA THR A 147 25.11 -20.09 -4.66
C THR A 147 25.06 -20.89 -3.37
N ILE A 148 23.88 -20.96 -2.75
CA ILE A 148 23.60 -21.83 -1.60
C ILE A 148 22.93 -23.09 -2.16
N ALA A 149 23.71 -24.18 -2.23
CA ALA A 149 23.26 -25.44 -2.82
C ALA A 149 22.08 -26.07 -2.07
N ASP A 150 22.00 -25.87 -0.76
CA ASP A 150 20.96 -26.46 0.11
C ASP A 150 19.58 -25.80 -0.09
N SER A 151 19.54 -24.46 -0.26
CA SER A 151 18.31 -23.70 -0.48
C SER A 151 17.99 -23.46 -1.96
N LEU A 152 18.88 -23.89 -2.88
CA LEU A 152 18.83 -23.59 -4.32
C LEU A 152 18.74 -22.08 -4.58
N GLU A 153 19.46 -21.27 -3.79
CA GLU A 153 19.45 -19.82 -3.86
C GLU A 153 20.74 -19.27 -4.49
N GLN A 154 20.60 -18.31 -5.38
CA GLN A 154 21.70 -17.53 -5.95
C GLN A 154 21.52 -16.05 -5.58
N SER A 155 22.52 -15.47 -4.94
CA SER A 155 22.54 -14.05 -4.55
C SER A 155 23.66 -13.32 -5.26
N PHE A 156 23.34 -12.19 -5.89
CA PHE A 156 24.32 -11.35 -6.57
C PHE A 156 23.88 -9.88 -6.60
N SER A 157 24.85 -8.98 -6.59
CA SER A 157 24.65 -7.54 -6.74
C SER A 157 24.97 -7.11 -8.15
N PHE A 158 24.09 -6.30 -8.73
CA PHE A 158 24.16 -5.85 -10.12
C PHE A 158 23.94 -4.35 -10.22
N THR A 159 24.46 -3.76 -11.29
CA THR A 159 24.09 -2.43 -11.78
C THR A 159 23.53 -2.58 -13.18
N SER A 160 22.31 -2.09 -13.41
CA SER A 160 21.63 -2.21 -14.70
C SER A 160 20.62 -1.09 -14.84
N SER A 161 20.47 -0.53 -16.04
CA SER A 161 19.46 0.47 -16.38
C SER A 161 18.06 -0.12 -16.61
N GLN A 162 17.95 -1.41 -16.90
CA GLN A 162 16.70 -2.09 -17.27
C GLN A 162 16.41 -3.32 -16.38
N GLY A 163 17.40 -3.77 -15.61
CA GLY A 163 17.32 -4.94 -14.74
C GLY A 163 16.92 -6.20 -15.49
N VAL A 164 17.41 -6.43 -16.72
CA VAL A 164 17.12 -7.68 -17.45
C VAL A 164 18.29 -8.64 -17.30
N PHE A 165 18.01 -9.86 -16.84
CA PHE A 165 18.99 -10.94 -16.70
C PHE A 165 18.64 -12.09 -17.64
N SER A 166 19.62 -12.61 -18.35
CA SER A 166 19.53 -13.88 -19.07
C SER A 166 20.13 -14.97 -18.19
N THR A 167 19.39 -16.05 -17.99
CA THR A 167 19.96 -17.31 -17.52
C THR A 167 19.87 -18.34 -18.64
N ALA A 168 20.71 -19.37 -18.62
CA ALA A 168 20.67 -20.51 -19.55
C ALA A 168 19.27 -21.16 -19.67
N ASP A 169 18.43 -21.01 -18.62
CA ASP A 169 17.08 -21.56 -18.54
C ASP A 169 15.96 -20.51 -18.82
N GLY A 170 16.31 -19.29 -19.26
CA GLY A 170 15.37 -18.24 -19.70
C GLY A 170 15.71 -16.82 -19.19
N THR A 171 15.03 -15.80 -19.75
CA THR A 171 15.19 -14.38 -19.36
C THR A 171 14.35 -14.05 -18.13
N VAL A 172 15.00 -13.55 -17.08
CA VAL A 172 14.36 -12.97 -15.89
C VAL A 172 14.36 -11.45 -16.02
N LYS A 173 13.18 -10.87 -16.28
CA LYS A 173 13.01 -9.42 -16.33
C LYS A 173 12.75 -8.88 -14.92
N ALA A 174 13.70 -8.09 -14.45
CA ALA A 174 13.81 -7.56 -13.12
C ALA A 174 13.82 -6.02 -13.16
N GLY A 175 12.81 -5.45 -13.83
CA GLY A 175 12.68 -4.03 -14.04
C GLY A 175 11.42 -3.70 -14.82
N THR A 176 11.02 -2.43 -14.80
CA THR A 176 9.93 -1.90 -15.60
C THR A 176 10.48 -1.27 -16.87
N ASP A 177 9.69 -1.30 -17.95
CA ASP A 177 9.93 -0.58 -19.21
C ASP A 177 9.71 0.95 -19.05
N SER A 178 9.22 1.40 -17.89
CA SER A 178 8.85 2.79 -17.63
C SER A 178 9.84 3.46 -16.68
N GLN A 179 10.44 4.58 -17.11
CA GLN A 179 11.30 5.46 -16.29
C GLN A 179 10.59 6.05 -15.04
N THR A 180 9.30 5.76 -14.87
CA THR A 180 8.43 6.37 -13.86
C THR A 180 7.82 5.26 -12.99
N GLY A 181 8.59 4.86 -11.97
CA GLY A 181 8.16 3.96 -10.90
C GLY A 181 8.69 2.53 -11.04
N SER A 182 9.53 2.09 -10.09
CA SER A 182 9.95 0.70 -10.08
C SER A 182 8.89 -0.16 -9.41
N VAL A 183 8.45 -1.18 -10.15
CA VAL A 183 7.66 -2.24 -9.52
C VAL A 183 8.64 -3.17 -8.83
N VAL A 184 8.51 -3.31 -7.51
CA VAL A 184 9.35 -4.25 -6.75
C VAL A 184 9.08 -5.65 -7.25
N VAL A 185 10.11 -6.25 -7.84
CA VAL A 185 10.10 -7.64 -8.25
C VAL A 185 10.33 -8.49 -7.00
N ARG A 186 9.24 -8.85 -6.32
CA ARG A 186 9.26 -9.77 -5.18
C ARG A 186 8.24 -10.88 -5.38
N GLY A 187 8.75 -12.07 -5.67
CA GLY A 187 8.06 -13.34 -5.51
C GLY A 187 7.24 -13.77 -6.71
N ALA A 188 7.85 -14.56 -7.59
CA ALA A 188 7.14 -15.58 -8.37
C ALA A 188 6.62 -16.73 -7.46
N GLU A 189 6.09 -16.40 -6.27
CA GLU A 189 5.50 -17.41 -5.39
C GLU A 189 4.11 -17.76 -5.94
N GLN A 190 4.07 -18.82 -6.74
CA GLN A 190 2.85 -19.40 -7.28
C GLN A 190 1.88 -19.72 -6.12
N ASN A 191 0.70 -19.10 -6.13
CA ASN A 191 -0.54 -19.45 -5.39
C ASN A 191 -0.94 -18.64 -4.14
N SER A 192 -1.02 -17.30 -4.20
CA SER A 192 -1.89 -16.58 -3.24
C SER A 192 -2.49 -15.30 -3.81
N ILE A 193 -3.78 -15.36 -4.15
CA ILE A 193 -4.60 -14.24 -4.64
C ILE A 193 -4.50 -13.02 -3.71
N MET A 194 -4.45 -13.22 -2.38
CA MET A 194 -4.26 -12.11 -1.43
C MET A 194 -2.89 -11.45 -1.58
N ARG A 195 -1.83 -12.23 -1.79
CA ARG A 195 -0.46 -11.72 -1.91
C ARG A 195 -0.27 -10.96 -3.22
N ASP A 196 -0.84 -11.46 -4.31
CA ASP A 196 -0.88 -10.78 -5.62
C ASP A 196 -1.67 -9.46 -5.57
N LEU A 197 -2.73 -9.41 -4.75
CA LEU A 197 -3.55 -8.21 -4.57
C LEU A 197 -2.77 -7.08 -3.88
N PHE A 198 -1.97 -7.42 -2.87
CA PHE A 198 -1.14 -6.46 -2.13
C PHE A 198 0.22 -6.21 -2.77
N ARG A 199 0.67 -7.06 -3.70
CA ARG A 199 1.98 -6.91 -4.38
C ARG A 199 1.88 -7.36 -5.83
N PRO A 200 1.42 -6.47 -6.73
CA PRO A 200 1.28 -6.82 -8.14
C PRO A 200 2.63 -7.17 -8.76
N TRP A 201 2.77 -8.43 -9.19
CA TRP A 201 3.90 -8.91 -9.96
C TRP A 201 3.79 -8.50 -11.43
N ASN A 202 4.84 -7.90 -11.99
CA ASN A 202 4.91 -7.54 -13.42
C ASN A 202 6.20 -8.07 -14.10
N GLY A 203 6.99 -8.90 -13.42
CA GLY A 203 8.18 -9.53 -13.99
C GLY A 203 7.85 -10.72 -14.88
N ALA A 204 8.76 -11.09 -15.78
CA ALA A 204 8.70 -12.40 -16.44
C ALA A 204 9.65 -13.34 -15.68
N ALA A 205 9.13 -14.45 -15.17
CA ALA A 205 9.92 -15.51 -14.55
C ALA A 205 10.12 -16.65 -15.55
N ALA A 206 11.35 -17.14 -15.69
CA ALA A 206 11.67 -18.31 -16.51
C ALA A 206 11.08 -19.60 -15.91
N GLU A 207 10.87 -20.64 -16.73
CA GLU A 207 10.11 -21.85 -16.34
C GLU A 207 10.73 -22.65 -15.17
N GLY A 208 12.01 -22.44 -14.82
CA GLY A 208 12.71 -23.07 -13.71
C GLY A 208 12.79 -22.29 -12.38
N VAL A 209 12.27 -21.07 -12.31
CA VAL A 209 12.44 -20.18 -11.14
C VAL A 209 11.30 -20.37 -10.12
N LYS A 210 11.64 -20.56 -8.84
CA LYS A 210 10.68 -20.71 -7.73
C LYS A 210 10.31 -19.37 -7.10
N SER A 211 11.28 -18.47 -6.92
CA SER A 211 11.01 -17.09 -6.53
C SER A 211 12.19 -16.19 -6.88
N VAL A 212 11.90 -14.90 -7.12
CA VAL A 212 12.92 -13.87 -7.30
C VAL A 212 12.64 -12.79 -6.27
N GLN A 213 13.66 -12.41 -5.50
CA GLN A 213 13.62 -11.29 -4.59
C GLN A 213 14.67 -10.27 -5.02
N ILE A 214 14.26 -9.04 -5.27
CA ILE A 214 15.18 -7.97 -5.60
C ILE A 214 15.11 -6.93 -4.50
N HIS A 215 16.27 -6.69 -3.89
CA HIS A 215 16.44 -5.61 -2.94
C HIS A 215 16.80 -4.35 -3.71
N LEU A 216 15.79 -3.51 -3.92
CA LEU A 216 15.91 -2.19 -4.52
C LEU A 216 16.03 -1.13 -3.41
N GLN A 217 16.62 0.01 -3.76
CA GLN A 217 16.71 1.13 -2.83
C GLN A 217 15.36 1.83 -2.63
N PRO A 218 15.03 2.26 -1.40
CA PRO A 218 13.78 2.95 -1.11
C PRO A 218 13.75 4.33 -1.78
N ALA A 219 12.58 4.69 -2.31
CA ALA A 219 12.36 6.00 -2.91
C ALA A 219 12.11 7.08 -1.87
N HIS A 220 12.85 8.17 -2.01
CA HIS A 220 12.65 9.41 -1.28
C HIS A 220 12.26 10.51 -2.25
N TYR A 221 11.20 11.24 -1.91
CA TYR A 221 10.69 12.35 -2.70
C TYR A 221 11.07 13.67 -2.03
N ASN A 222 11.73 14.55 -2.78
CA ASN A 222 12.04 15.88 -2.30
C ASN A 222 10.83 16.80 -2.52
N VAL A 223 10.11 17.09 -1.44
CA VAL A 223 8.94 17.98 -1.45
C VAL A 223 9.20 19.11 -0.47
N LEU A 224 9.09 20.36 -0.93
CA LEU A 224 9.34 21.57 -0.14
C LEU A 224 10.71 21.60 0.58
N GLY A 225 11.75 21.05 -0.06
CA GLY A 225 13.10 20.98 0.50
C GLY A 225 13.32 19.89 1.57
N GLY A 226 12.29 19.13 1.95
CA GLY A 226 12.39 17.98 2.84
C GLY A 226 12.44 16.65 2.07
N ARG A 227 13.05 15.61 2.67
CA ARG A 227 13.03 14.23 2.17
C ARG A 227 11.81 13.50 2.73
N TRP A 228 10.80 13.27 1.91
CA TRP A 228 9.55 12.59 2.30
C TRP A 228 9.53 11.15 1.78
N SER A 229 8.94 10.25 2.56
CA SER A 229 8.57 8.93 2.06
C SER A 229 7.33 9.04 1.18
N TRP A 230 7.17 8.10 0.24
CA TRP A 230 5.96 8.01 -0.59
C TRP A 230 4.70 8.01 0.30
N PHE A 231 4.71 7.24 1.38
CA PHE A 231 3.56 7.12 2.28
C PHE A 231 3.15 8.47 2.90
N ALA A 232 4.12 9.29 3.31
CA ALA A 232 3.85 10.59 3.90
C ALA A 232 3.25 11.55 2.86
N VAL A 233 3.75 11.55 1.63
CA VAL A 233 3.18 12.33 0.52
C VAL A 233 1.73 11.89 0.24
N PHE A 234 1.50 10.57 0.13
CA PHE A 234 0.16 10.01 -0.09
C PHE A 234 -0.82 10.43 1.01
N LEU A 235 -0.42 10.33 2.27
CA LEU A 235 -1.27 10.68 3.41
C LEU A 235 -1.66 12.16 3.36
N VAL A 236 -0.69 13.06 3.17
CA VAL A 236 -0.96 14.51 3.10
C VAL A 236 -1.91 14.84 1.95
N PHE A 237 -1.61 14.38 0.73
CA PHE A 237 -2.46 14.65 -0.43
C PHE A 237 -3.84 14.02 -0.28
N SER A 238 -3.93 12.78 0.18
CA SER A 238 -5.21 12.11 0.41
C SER A 238 -6.04 12.81 1.47
N SER A 239 -5.44 13.30 2.56
CA SER A 239 -6.15 14.06 3.60
C SER A 239 -6.68 15.39 3.07
N LEU A 240 -5.90 16.12 2.27
CA LEU A 240 -6.34 17.36 1.65
C LEU A 240 -7.54 17.13 0.71
N TRP A 241 -7.45 16.12 -0.14
CA TRP A 241 -8.53 15.76 -1.07
C TRP A 241 -9.75 15.19 -0.35
N ALA A 242 -9.56 14.47 0.75
CA ALA A 242 -10.65 14.08 1.61
C ALA A 242 -11.35 15.33 2.17
N ILE A 243 -10.64 16.26 2.80
CA ILE A 243 -11.28 17.47 3.35
C ILE A 243 -12.03 18.24 2.25
N ALA A 244 -11.43 18.41 1.07
CA ALA A 244 -12.07 19.04 -0.08
C ALA A 244 -13.35 18.30 -0.52
N GLY A 245 -13.27 16.97 -0.65
CA GLY A 245 -14.42 16.13 -1.00
C GLY A 245 -15.53 16.20 0.05
N ALA A 246 -15.19 16.24 1.34
CA ALA A 246 -16.17 16.33 2.43
C ALA A 246 -16.98 17.63 2.33
N VAL A 247 -16.29 18.75 2.05
CA VAL A 247 -16.91 20.06 1.82
C VAL A 247 -17.82 20.02 0.59
N VAL A 248 -17.34 19.51 -0.55
CA VAL A 248 -18.09 19.46 -1.82
C VAL A 248 -19.34 18.59 -1.70
N PHE A 249 -19.22 17.40 -1.10
CA PHE A 249 -20.32 16.45 -0.99
C PHE A 249 -21.23 16.68 0.22
N ARG A 250 -20.99 17.76 0.99
CA ARG A 250 -21.70 18.13 2.24
C ARG A 250 -21.80 16.96 3.22
N VAL A 251 -20.74 16.15 3.29
CA VAL A 251 -20.67 15.06 4.25
C VAL A 251 -20.32 15.68 5.59
N LYS A 252 -21.19 15.55 6.59
CA LYS A 252 -20.83 15.88 7.97
C LYS A 252 -19.81 14.85 8.42
N VAL A 253 -18.53 15.23 8.40
CA VAL A 253 -17.41 14.46 8.97
C VAL A 253 -17.38 14.68 10.46
#